data_AF-A0A924I0V7-F1
#
_entry.id   AF-A0A924I0V7-F1
#
_cell.length_a   1.000
_cell.length_b   1.000
_cell.length_c   1.000
_cell.angle_alpha   90.00
_cell.angle_beta   90.00
_cell.angle_gamma   90.00
#
_symmetry.space_group_name_H-M   'P 1'
#
loop_
_entity.id
_entity.type
_entity.pdbx_description
1 polymer ?
#
loop_
_entity_poly.entity_id
_entity_poly.type
_entity_poly.pdbx_seq_one_letter_code
_entity_poly.pdbx_strand_id
1 'polypeptide(L)' 'FRLVHPDGRTYLFEIVGYWRPEYLRKKFAQVRKADRTDLILAVSERLNLEKAGVKMQDVPANTIWFKNELLPKAVLALLD' A
#
# COMPACT_ATOMS: atom_id res chain seq x y z
N PHE A 1 -8.69 -0.20 6.38
CA PHE A 1 -9.13 -1.40 7.12
C PHE A 1 -8.14 -1.71 8.24
N ARG A 2 -8.58 -2.38 9.30
CA ARG A 2 -7.70 -2.91 10.36
C ARG A 2 -7.70 -4.44 10.24
N LEU A 3 -6.52 -5.03 10.15
CA LEU A 3 -6.34 -6.48 10.20
C LEU A 3 -5.78 -6.86 11.57
N VAL A 4 -6.30 -7.94 12.15
CA VAL A 4 -5.84 -8.46 13.45
C VAL A 4 -5.40 -9.89 13.22
N HIS A 5 -4.11 -10.15 13.42
CA HIS A 5 -3.54 -11.47 13.29
C HIS A 5 -3.80 -12.28 14.58
N PRO A 6 -3.99 -13.62 14.50
CA PRO A 6 -4.28 -14.44 15.68
C PRO A 6 -3.24 -14.37 16.81
N ASP A 7 -1.99 -14.01 16.50
CA ASP A 7 -0.94 -13.82 17.52
C ASP A 7 -0.99 -12.45 18.24
N GLY A 8 -1.97 -11.61 17.91
CA GLY A 8 -2.17 -10.29 18.53
C GLY A 8 -1.60 -9.11 17.73
N ARG A 9 -0.83 -9.34 16.66
CA ARG A 9 -0.37 -8.25 15.77
C ARG A 9 -1.58 -7.55 15.11
N THR A 10 -1.48 -6.23 14.95
CA THR A 10 -2.48 -5.43 14.24
C THR A 10 -1.81 -4.71 13.09
N TYR A 11 -2.45 -4.69 11.92
CA TYR A 11 -1.99 -4.00 10.74
C TYR A 11 -3.03 -3.00 10.23
N LEU A 12 -2.58 -1.83 9.81
CA LEU A 12 -3.36 -0.90 9.01
C LEU A 12 -3.27 -1.35 7.55
N PHE A 13 -4.41 -1.55 6.90
CA PHE A 13 -4.46 -1.97 5.50
C PHE A 13 -5.25 -0.96 4.66
N GLU A 14 -4.65 -0.50 3.57
CA GLU A 14 -5.27 0.48 2.69
C GLU A 14 -5.16 0.11 1.22
N ILE A 15 -6.27 0.20 0.49
CA ILE A 15 -6.33 -0.02 -0.95
C ILE A 15 -6.30 1.34 -1.65
N VAL A 16 -5.28 1.57 -2.47
CA VAL A 16 -5.05 2.80 -3.22
C VAL A 16 -5.61 2.63 -4.63
N GLY A 17 -6.75 3.28 -4.88
CA GLY A 17 -7.41 3.31 -6.20
C GLY A 17 -7.53 4.69 -6.84
N TYR A 18 -7.26 5.78 -6.12
CA TYR A 18 -7.39 7.14 -6.66
C TYR A 18 -6.12 7.58 -7.37
N TRP A 19 -6.25 8.09 -8.61
CA TRP A 19 -5.12 8.24 -9.53
C TRP A 19 -4.55 9.65 -9.66
N ARG A 20 -5.19 10.67 -9.09
CA ARG A 20 -4.73 12.05 -9.35
C ARG A 20 -3.27 12.21 -8.90
N PRO A 21 -2.38 12.74 -9.76
CA PRO A 21 -0.96 12.82 -9.47
C PRO A 21 -0.63 13.47 -8.12
N GLU A 22 -1.29 14.58 -7.79
CA GLU A 22 -1.04 15.30 -6.54
C GLU A 22 -1.46 14.54 -5.29
N TYR A 23 -2.58 13.81 -5.37
CA TYR A 23 -2.98 12.91 -4.31
C TYR A 23 -1.96 11.81 -4.10
N LEU A 24 -1.52 11.15 -5.17
CA LEU A 24 -0.55 10.07 -5.09
C LEU A 24 0.77 10.57 -4.48
N ARG A 25 1.30 11.71 -4.94
CA ARG A 25 2.51 12.31 -4.35
C ARG A 25 2.35 12.57 -2.86
N LYS A 26 1.26 13.24 -2.46
CA LYS A 26 1.00 13.59 -1.06
C LYS A 26 0.84 12.33 -0.21
N LYS A 27 0.12 11.33 -0.71
CA LYS A 27 -0.12 10.07 0.00
C LYS A 27 1.17 9.30 0.23
N PHE A 28 1.97 9.04 -0.81
CA PHE A 28 3.22 8.29 -0.66
C PHE A 28 4.26 9.06 0.14
N ALA A 29 4.28 10.40 0.08
CA ALA A 29 5.11 11.22 0.98
C ALA A 29 4.69 11.08 2.45
N GLN A 30 3.39 11.05 2.76
CA GLN A 30 2.88 10.85 4.12
C GLN A 30 3.18 9.44 4.64
N VAL A 31 2.97 8.43 3.79
CA VAL A 31 3.27 7.03 4.12
C VAL A 31 4.76 6.87 4.46
N ARG A 32 5.66 7.39 3.61
CA ARG A 32 7.11 7.36 3.86
C ARG A 32 7.47 8.09 5.16
N LYS A 33 6.88 9.25 5.41
CA LYS A 33 7.14 10.03 6.64
C LYS A 33 6.65 9.31 7.90
N ALA A 34 5.57 8.52 7.80
CA ALA A 34 5.01 7.81 8.93
C ALA A 34 5.89 6.62 9.38
N ASP A 35 6.74 6.10 8.49
CA ASP A 35 7.71 5.02 8.75
C ASP A 35 7.12 3.84 9.53
N ARG A 36 5.90 3.46 9.13
CA ARG A 36 5.12 2.43 9.83
C ARG A 36 5.46 1.06 9.29
N THR A 37 5.91 0.17 10.17
CA THR A 37 6.13 -1.24 9.87
C THR A 37 4.82 -2.03 9.80
N ASP A 38 3.74 -1.51 10.38
CA ASP A 38 2.42 -2.14 10.47
C ASP A 38 1.40 -1.64 9.42
N LEU A 39 1.85 -0.94 8.37
CA LEU A 39 1.00 -0.43 7.29
C LEU A 39 1.17 -1.23 6.00
N ILE A 40 0.15 -1.94 5.56
CA ILE A 40 0.14 -2.63 4.26
C ILE A 40 -0.63 -1.78 3.25
N LEU A 41 0.00 -1.50 2.09
CA LEU A 41 -0.66 -0.84 0.98
C LEU A 41 -0.99 -1.84 -0.13
N ALA A 42 -2.21 -1.82 -0.64
CA ALA A 42 -2.55 -2.47 -1.89
C ALA A 42 -2.71 -1.42 -2.98
N VAL A 43 -1.87 -1.45 -4.01
CA VAL A 43 -1.81 -0.42 -5.05
C VAL A 43 -2.18 -1.04 -6.38
N SER A 44 -3.13 -0.42 -7.09
CA SER A 44 -3.49 -0.90 -8.42
C SER A 44 -2.35 -0.62 -9.41
N GLU A 45 -1.93 -1.64 -10.18
CA GLU A 45 -0.93 -1.51 -11.26
C GLU A 45 -1.38 -0.56 -12.37
N ARG A 46 -2.69 -0.29 -12.45
CA ARG A 46 -3.24 0.70 -13.39
C ARG A 46 -2.89 2.13 -13.00
N LEU A 47 -2.44 2.35 -11.76
CA LEU A 47 -1.93 3.62 -11.29
C LEU A 47 -0.51 3.81 -11.82
N ASN A 48 -0.32 4.79 -12.69
CA ASN A 48 1.00 5.13 -13.17
C ASN A 48 1.71 6.05 -12.16
N LEU A 49 2.27 5.44 -11.10
CA LEU A 49 2.95 6.14 -10.01
C LEU A 49 4.14 6.98 -10.51
N GLU A 50 4.89 6.49 -11.49
CA GLU A 50 6.01 7.23 -12.08
C GLU A 50 5.53 8.50 -12.78
N LYS A 51 4.47 8.43 -13.60
CA LYS A 51 3.83 9.61 -14.21
C LYS A 51 3.26 10.56 -13.16
N ALA A 52 2.89 10.07 -11.99
CA ALA A 52 2.46 10.91 -10.87
C ALA A 52 3.65 11.61 -10.17
N GLY A 53 4.88 11.20 -10.44
CA GLY A 53 6.10 11.70 -9.80
C GLY A 53 6.44 10.97 -8.49
N VAL A 54 5.89 9.78 -8.26
CA VAL A 54 6.25 8.91 -7.14
C VAL A 54 7.37 7.98 -7.60
N LYS A 55 8.52 8.03 -6.92
CA LYS A 55 9.64 7.12 -7.21
C LYS A 55 9.37 5.77 -6.56
N MET A 56 9.70 4.67 -7.23
CA MET A 56 9.49 3.32 -6.68
C MET A 56 10.25 3.08 -5.37
N GLN A 57 11.40 3.72 -5.19
CA GLN A 57 12.15 3.72 -3.91
C GLN A 57 11.42 4.40 -2.74
N ASP A 58 10.40 5.23 -3.02
CA ASP A 58 9.58 5.91 -2.02
C ASP A 58 8.33 5.08 -1.65
N VAL A 59 8.09 3.98 -2.37
CA VAL A 59 7.01 3.04 -2.10
C VAL A 59 7.47 2.07 -1.01
N PRO A 60 6.71 1.89 0.09
CA PRO A 60 7.08 0.96 1.15
C PRO A 60 7.22 -0.47 0.66
N ALA A 61 8.11 -1.24 1.30
CA ALA A 61 8.33 -2.65 0.98
C ALA A 61 7.08 -3.53 1.19
N ASN A 62 6.22 -3.17 2.15
CA ASN A 62 4.94 -3.82 2.43
C ASN A 62 3.80 -3.36 1.50
N THR A 63 4.09 -3.26 0.20
CA THR A 63 3.13 -2.91 -0.85
C THR A 63 2.77 -4.13 -1.71
N ILE A 64 1.48 -4.40 -1.85
CA ILE A 64 0.90 -5.41 -2.74
C ILE A 64 0.46 -4.72 -4.03
N TRP A 65 0.94 -5.21 -5.17
CA TRP A 65 0.49 -4.76 -6.48
C TRP A 65 -0.64 -5.66 -6.99
N PHE A 66 -1.69 -5.06 -7.52
CA PHE A 66 -2.80 -5.81 -8.11
C PHE A 66 -3.36 -5.14 -9.35
N LYS A 67 -3.80 -5.93 -10.33
CA LYS A 67 -4.27 -5.38 -11.62
C LYS A 67 -5.78 -5.20 -11.70
N ASN A 68 -6.54 -6.23 -11.33
CA ASN A 68 -7.99 -6.29 -11.48
C ASN A 68 -8.67 -6.47 -10.12
N GLU A 69 -8.25 -7.51 -9.41
CA GLU A 69 -8.76 -7.87 -8.09
C GLU A 69 -7.58 -8.07 -7.14
N LEU A 70 -7.79 -7.70 -5.88
CA LEU A 70 -6.84 -7.92 -4.81
C LEU A 70 -7.12 -9.28 -4.17
N LEU A 71 -6.24 -10.25 -4.43
CA LEU A 71 -6.39 -11.59 -3.92
C LEU A 71 -6.13 -11.63 -2.41
N PRO A 72 -7.05 -12.17 -1.58
CA PRO A 72 -6.84 -12.29 -0.14
C PRO A 72 -5.55 -13.04 0.23
N LYS A 73 -5.19 -14.06 -0.56
CA LYS A 73 -3.94 -14.82 -0.38
C LYS A 73 -2.68 -13.93 -0.39
N ALA A 74 -2.65 -12.89 -1.23
CA ALA A 74 -1.52 -11.96 -1.28
C ALA A 74 -1.45 -11.06 -0.03
N VAL A 75 -2.59 -10.75 0.57
CA VAL A 75 -2.66 -10.02 1.85
C VAL A 75 -2.17 -10.90 2.99
N LEU A 76 -2.63 -12.15 3.05
CA LEU A 76 -2.26 -13.10 4.09
C LEU A 76 -0.75 -13.39 4.09
N ALA A 77 -0.11 -13.49 2.93
CA ALA A 77 1.33 -13.73 2.82
C ALA A 77 2.22 -12.63 3.41
N LEU A 78 1.68 -11.43 3.69
CA LEU A 78 2.39 -10.35 4.40
C LEU A 78 2.17 -10.36 5.92
N LEU A 79 1.24 -11.19 6.39
CA LEU A 79 0.91 -11.32 7.82
C LEU A 79 1.61 -12.53 8.46
N ASP A 80 2.02 -13.50 7.65
CA ASP A 80 2.76 -14.70 8.07
C ASP A 80 4.14 -14.37 8.64
#